data_AF-A0A241W264-F1
#
_entry.id   AF-A0A241W264-F1
#
_cell.length_a   1.000
_cell.length_b   1.000
_cell.length_c   1.000
_cell.angle_alpha   90.00
_cell.angle_beta   90.00
_cell.angle_gamma   90.00
#
_symmetry.space_group_name_H-M   'P 1'
#
loop_
_entity.id
_entity.type
_entity.pdbx_description
1 polymer ?
#
loop_
_entity_poly.entity_id
_entity_poly.type
_entity_poly.pdbx_seq_one_letter_code
_entity_poly.pdbx_strand_id
1 'polypeptide(L)'
;MKASKRASKETIMYDRLPPEGKQAVKAFGDAIRVYFKNQTLAGQVLKCHQGKISKYMQGVNLVPLEVARRFSQYTNGVLSEESIFFDYWEWVYDQAEAKKEADLKAA
;
A
#
# COMPACT_ATOMS: atom_id res chain seq x y z
N MET A 1 -5.72 -26.02 -11.81
CA MET A 1 -4.95 -24.77 -11.65
C MET A 1 -5.38 -24.11 -10.34
N LYS A 2 -4.46 -23.99 -9.37
CA LYS A 2 -4.74 -23.49 -8.01
C LYS A 2 -4.88 -21.97 -8.03
N ALA A 3 -6.11 -21.45 -8.02
CA ALA A 3 -6.36 -20.06 -7.65
C ALA A 3 -6.23 -19.96 -6.13
N SER A 4 -5.10 -19.43 -5.64
CA SER A 4 -4.91 -19.10 -4.24
C SER A 4 -5.86 -17.96 -3.87
N LYS A 5 -7.06 -18.32 -3.39
CA LYS A 5 -8.02 -17.40 -2.75
C LYS A 5 -7.54 -17.01 -1.34
N ARG A 6 -6.33 -16.45 -1.21
CA ARG A 6 -5.91 -15.72 0.00
C ARG A 6 -6.03 -14.23 -0.26
N ALA A 7 -7.26 -13.78 -0.49
CA ALA A 7 -7.63 -12.39 -0.30
C ALA A 7 -8.77 -12.36 0.72
N SER A 8 -8.50 -12.92 1.91
CA SER A 8 -9.25 -12.56 3.10
C SER A 8 -9.07 -11.06 3.24
N LYS A 9 -10.13 -10.32 2.95
CA LYS A 9 -10.19 -8.87 2.90
C LYS A 9 -10.08 -8.32 4.32
N GLU A 10 -8.94 -8.51 4.97
CA GLU A 10 -8.63 -7.86 6.24
C GLU A 10 -8.41 -6.39 5.95
N THR A 11 -9.34 -5.58 6.46
CA THR A 11 -9.20 -4.13 6.55
C THR A 11 -8.04 -3.86 7.51
N ILE A 12 -6.85 -3.57 6.98
CA ILE A 12 -5.71 -3.16 7.79
C ILE A 12 -5.98 -1.71 8.21
N MET A 13 -6.11 -1.45 9.50
CA MET A 13 -6.31 -0.11 10.02
C MET A 13 -4.97 0.64 10.09
N TYR A 14 -4.95 1.90 9.66
CA TYR A 14 -3.77 2.76 9.64
C TYR A 14 -2.95 2.74 10.94
N ASP A 15 -3.61 2.66 12.10
CA ASP A 15 -2.93 2.65 13.41
C ASP A 15 -2.02 1.44 13.61
N ARG A 16 -2.36 0.31 12.99
CA ARG A 16 -1.62 -0.96 13.07
C ARG A 16 -0.45 -1.04 12.09
N LEU A 17 -0.34 -0.08 11.18
CA LEU A 17 0.76 -0.06 10.22
C LEU A 17 2.06 0.35 10.92
N PRO A 18 3.19 -0.26 10.53
CA PRO A 18 4.50 0.22 10.92
C PRO A 18 4.79 1.60 10.29
N PRO A 19 5.84 2.31 10.73
CA PRO A 19 6.16 3.64 10.24
C PRO A 19 6.26 3.74 8.70
N GLU A 20 6.84 2.74 8.05
CA GLU A 20 7.02 2.66 6.60
C GLU A 20 5.66 2.56 5.88
N GLY A 21 4.75 1.73 6.40
CA GLY A 21 3.39 1.60 5.88
C GLY A 21 2.58 2.90 6.04
N LYS A 22 2.74 3.58 7.18
CA LYS A 22 2.11 4.90 7.40
C LYS A 22 2.66 5.95 6.43
N GLN A 23 3.96 5.93 6.17
CA GLN A 23 4.61 6.81 5.21
C GLN A 23 4.10 6.56 3.79
N ALA A 24 3.97 5.31 3.36
CA ALA A 24 3.42 4.97 2.04
C ALA A 24 1.97 5.45 1.88
N VAL A 25 1.12 5.26 2.89
CA VAL A 25 -0.27 5.78 2.87
C VAL A 25 -0.29 7.30 2.78
N LYS A 26 0.55 7.99 3.57
CA LYS A 26 0.65 9.44 3.55
C LYS A 26 1.12 9.94 2.18
N ALA A 27 2.17 9.34 1.63
CA ALA A 27 2.71 9.66 0.32
C ALA A 27 1.66 9.49 -0.78
N PHE A 28 0.89 8.39 -0.74
CA PHE A 28 -0.24 8.20 -1.66
C PHE A 28 -1.29 9.30 -1.50
N GLY A 29 -1.69 9.61 -0.26
CA GLY A 29 -2.67 10.66 0.03
C GLY A 29 -2.25 12.05 -0.45
N ASP A 30 -0.99 12.41 -0.24
CA ASP A 30 -0.44 13.69 -0.67
C ASP A 30 -0.28 13.74 -2.20
N ALA A 31 0.18 12.65 -2.82
CA ALA A 31 0.24 12.54 -4.28
C ALA A 31 -1.15 12.67 -4.92
N ILE A 32 -2.19 12.06 -4.36
CA ILE A 32 -3.56 12.21 -4.86
C ILE A 32 -4.00 13.67 -4.84
N ARG A 33 -3.69 14.42 -3.78
CA ARG A 33 -4.04 15.85 -3.66
C ARG A 33 -3.29 16.74 -4.64
N VAL A 34 -2.05 16.38 -4.99
CA VAL A 34 -1.20 17.15 -5.91
C VAL A 34 -1.55 16.87 -7.37
N TYR A 35 -1.68 15.60 -7.75
CA TYR A 35 -1.83 15.20 -9.15
C TYR A 35 -3.29 15.16 -9.63
N PHE A 36 -4.26 15.09 -8.72
CA PHE A 36 -5.66 14.98 -9.10
C PHE A 36 -6.51 16.06 -8.44
N LYS A 37 -7.37 16.69 -9.25
CA LYS A 37 -8.36 17.67 -8.77
C LYS A 37 -9.37 17.05 -7.79
N ASN A 38 -9.71 15.78 -7.97
CA ASN A 38 -10.63 15.05 -7.10
C ASN A 38 -10.39 13.53 -7.17
N GLN A 39 -10.96 12.81 -6.20
CA GLN A 39 -10.82 11.35 -6.10
C GLN A 39 -11.53 10.58 -7.22
N THR A 40 -12.54 11.18 -7.87
CA THR A 40 -13.25 10.56 -9.00
C THR A 40 -12.32 10.44 -10.21
N LEU A 41 -11.60 11.51 -10.54
CA LEU A 41 -10.61 11.52 -11.62
C LEU A 41 -9.47 10.56 -11.31
N ALA A 42 -8.96 10.56 -10.07
CA ALA A 42 -7.96 9.59 -9.63
C ALA A 42 -8.45 8.15 -9.83
N GLY A 43 -9.70 7.85 -9.46
CA GLY A 43 -10.30 6.54 -9.68
C GLY A 43 -10.37 6.12 -11.15
N GLN A 44 -10.69 7.05 -12.05
CA GLN A 44 -10.73 6.79 -13.50
C GLN A 44 -9.34 6.45 -14.08
N VAL A 45 -8.31 7.19 -13.66
CA VAL A 45 -6.92 6.98 -14.10
C VAL A 45 -6.34 5.70 -13.50
N LEU A 46 -6.51 5.50 -12.20
CA LEU A 46 -5.99 4.34 -11.47
C LEU A 46 -6.85 3.08 -11.61
N LYS A 47 -7.96 3.16 -12.36
CA LYS A 47 -8.95 2.10 -12.60
C LYS A 47 -9.50 1.48 -11.31
N CYS A 48 -9.92 2.33 -10.38
CA CYS A 48 -10.61 1.92 -9.17
C CYS A 48 -11.75 2.88 -8.81
N HIS A 49 -12.69 2.42 -8.00
CA HIS A 49 -13.80 3.29 -7.56
C HIS A 49 -13.29 4.40 -6.65
N GLN A 50 -13.94 5.58 -6.71
CA GLN A 50 -13.64 6.72 -5.84
C GLN A 50 -13.65 6.34 -4.34
N GLY A 51 -14.58 5.47 -3.92
CA GLY A 51 -14.60 4.93 -2.55
C GLY A 51 -13.37 4.08 -2.18
N LYS A 52 -12.72 3.41 -3.15
CA LYS A 52 -11.44 2.71 -2.90
C LYS A 52 -10.31 3.71 -2.72
N ILE A 53 -10.24 4.76 -3.54
CA ILE A 53 -9.25 5.85 -3.38
C ILE A 53 -9.32 6.43 -1.97
N SER A 54 -10.53 6.76 -1.49
CA SER A 54 -10.70 7.29 -0.13
C SER A 54 -10.17 6.32 0.93
N LYS A 55 -10.48 5.02 0.81
CA LYS A 55 -9.98 3.99 1.73
C LYS A 55 -8.45 3.83 1.70
N TYR A 56 -7.83 4.00 0.53
CA TYR A 56 -6.37 4.01 0.40
C TYR A 56 -5.75 5.23 1.10
N MET A 57 -6.30 6.42 0.86
CA MET A 57 -5.82 7.65 1.49
C MET A 57 -5.97 7.64 3.02
N GLN A 58 -6.99 6.95 3.53
CA GLN A 58 -7.23 6.80 4.97
C GLN A 58 -6.42 5.66 5.60
N GLY A 59 -5.70 4.85 4.79
CA GLY A 59 -5.01 3.66 5.26
C GLY A 59 -5.95 2.60 5.84
N VAL A 60 -7.22 2.59 5.43
CA VAL A 60 -8.21 1.53 5.72
C VAL A 60 -7.92 0.30 4.85
N ASN A 61 -7.45 0.55 3.64
CA ASN A 61 -6.89 -0.47 2.75
C ASN A 61 -5.51 0.00 2.32
N LEU A 62 -4.57 -0.93 2.16
CA LEU A 62 -3.31 -0.63 1.50
C LEU A 62 -3.50 -0.49 -0.02
N VAL A 63 -2.62 0.30 -0.64
CA VAL A 63 -2.58 0.50 -2.08
C VAL A 63 -2.08 -0.79 -2.73
N PRO A 64 -2.84 -1.42 -3.64
CA PRO A 64 -2.34 -2.59 -4.38
C PRO A 64 -1.19 -2.20 -5.32
N LEU A 65 -0.25 -3.13 -5.54
CA LEU A 65 0.89 -2.91 -6.44
C LEU A 65 0.47 -2.44 -7.85
N GLU A 66 -0.61 -3.00 -8.40
CA GLU A 66 -1.14 -2.59 -9.71
C GLU A 66 -1.58 -1.11 -9.73
N VAL A 67 -2.15 -0.61 -8.62
CA VAL A 67 -2.55 0.79 -8.48
C VAL A 67 -1.32 1.69 -8.36
N ALA A 68 -0.32 1.27 -7.57
CA ALA A 68 0.95 1.98 -7.46
C ALA A 68 1.68 2.10 -8.81
N ARG A 69 1.75 1.00 -9.57
CA ARG A 69 2.30 0.96 -10.94
C ARG A 69 1.60 1.92 -11.88
N ARG A 70 0.26 1.93 -11.90
CA ARG A 70 -0.51 2.86 -12.74
C ARG A 70 -0.23 4.31 -12.36
N PHE A 71 -0.06 4.60 -11.08
CA PHE A 71 0.24 5.95 -10.64
C PHE A 71 1.66 6.36 -11.05
N SER A 72 2.65 5.49 -10.86
CA SER A 72 4.01 5.71 -11.35
C SER A 72 4.03 5.98 -12.87
N GLN A 73 3.32 5.18 -13.66
CA GLN A 73 3.17 5.39 -15.10
C GLN A 73 2.49 6.73 -15.43
N TYR A 74 1.41 7.09 -14.73
CA TYR A 74 0.71 8.36 -14.93
C TYR A 74 1.59 9.57 -14.64
N THR A 75 2.49 9.44 -13.66
CA THR A 75 3.44 10.50 -13.27
C THR A 75 4.77 10.43 -14.02
N ASN A 76 4.88 9.58 -15.06
CA ASN A 76 6.13 9.33 -15.79
C ASN A 76 7.32 9.00 -14.87
N GLY A 77 7.08 8.24 -13.79
CA GLY A 77 8.10 7.81 -12.85
C GLY A 77 8.54 8.86 -11.82
N VAL A 78 7.93 10.06 -11.80
CA VAL A 78 8.21 11.07 -10.76
C VAL A 78 7.85 10.53 -9.38
N LEU A 79 6.78 9.72 -9.28
CA LEU A 79 6.42 8.99 -8.07
C LEU A 79 6.70 7.50 -8.28
N SER A 80 7.70 6.96 -7.58
CA SER A 80 8.03 5.54 -7.65
C SER A 80 6.92 4.67 -7.05
N GLU A 81 6.70 3.47 -7.58
CA GLU A 81 5.75 2.52 -7.01
C GLU A 81 6.08 2.18 -5.55
N GLU A 82 7.37 2.04 -5.23
CA GLU A 82 7.88 1.75 -3.88
C GLU A 82 7.58 2.85 -2.85
N SER A 83 7.36 4.08 -3.32
CA SER A 83 7.08 5.21 -2.42
C SER A 83 5.65 5.22 -1.88
N ILE A 84 4.74 4.51 -2.55
CA ILE A 84 3.29 4.50 -2.24
C ILE A 84 2.72 3.09 -2.06
N PHE A 85 3.50 2.06 -2.39
CA PHE A 85 3.19 0.67 -2.14
C PHE A 85 3.83 0.23 -0.82
N PHE A 86 3.12 -0.62 -0.08
CA PHE A 86 3.65 -1.26 1.12
C PHE A 86 3.10 -2.67 1.23
N ASP A 87 3.98 -3.67 1.23
CA ASP A 87 3.60 -5.06 1.47
C ASP A 87 3.65 -5.37 2.96
N TYR A 88 2.47 -5.32 3.59
CA TYR A 88 2.35 -5.61 5.02
C TYR A 88 2.67 -7.07 5.36
N TRP A 89 2.38 -8.03 4.47
CA TRP A 89 2.59 -9.44 4.79
C TRP A 89 4.05 -9.84 4.66
N GLU A 90 4.75 -9.27 3.69
CA GLU A 90 6.20 -9.37 3.59
C GLU A 90 6.87 -8.78 4.84
N TRP A 91 6.46 -7.57 5.26
CA TRP A 91 6.97 -6.98 6.50
C TRP A 91 6.73 -7.85 7.73
N VAL A 92 5.52 -8.42 7.90
CA VAL A 92 5.23 -9.33 9.02
C VAL A 92 6.11 -10.58 8.97
N TYR A 93 6.37 -11.11 7.78
CA TYR A 93 7.23 -12.27 7.59
C TYR A 93 8.68 -11.95 7.98
N ASP A 94 9.23 -10.84 7.50
CA ASP A 94 10.60 -10.40 7.80
C ASP A 94 10.80 -10.18 9.30
N GLN A 95 9.81 -9.60 9.99
CA GLN A 95 9.86 -9.41 11.45
C GLN A 95 9.87 -10.74 12.20
N ALA A 96 9.11 -11.73 11.73
CA ALA A 96 9.09 -13.06 12.35
C ALA A 96 10.43 -13.80 12.14
N GLU A 97 11.04 -13.67 10.97
CA GLU A 97 12.35 -14.25 10.66
C GLU A 97 13.46 -13.58 11.48
N ALA A 98 13.51 -12.25 11.52
CA ALA A 98 14.48 -11.49 12.29
C ALA A 98 14.41 -11.82 13.79
N LYS A 99 13.19 -11.99 14.34
CA LYS A 99 13.01 -12.41 15.73
C LYS A 99 13.58 -13.81 15.97
N LYS A 100 13.30 -14.76 15.08
CA LYS A 100 13.81 -16.14 15.18
C LYS A 100 15.34 -16.17 15.15
N GLU A 101 15.97 -15.38 14.28
CA GLU A 101 17.43 -15.26 14.23
C GLU A 101 18.02 -14.63 15.51
N ALA A 102 17.34 -13.62 16.07
CA ALA A 102 17.76 -12.99 17.32
C ALA A 102 17.69 -13.98 18.49
N ASP A 103 16.60 -14.76 18.59
CA ASP A 103 16.44 -15.80 19.61
C ASP A 103 17.53 -16.89 19.47
N LEU A 104 17.87 -17.30 18.25
CA LEU A 104 18.95 -18.26 17.97
C LEU A 104 20.36 -17.73 18.34
N LYS A 105 20.60 -16.42 18.19
CA LYS A 105 21.89 -15.79 18.57
C LYS A 105 22.00 -15.53 20.07
N ALA A 106 20.88 -15.50 20.78
CA ALA A 106 20.82 -15.29 22.23
C ALA A 106 20.86 -16.60 23.05
N ALA A 107 20.76 -17.76 22.40
CA ALA A 107 20.85 -19.10 22.98
C ALA A 107 22.26 -19.69 22.82
#